data_AF-A0A4V1PNY7-F1
#
_entry.id   AF-A0A4V1PNY7-F1
#
_cell.length_a   1.000
_cell.length_b   1.000
_cell.length_c   1.000
_cell.angle_alpha   90.00
_cell.angle_beta   90.00
_cell.angle_gamma   90.00
#
_symmetry.space_group_name_H-M   'P 1'
#
loop_
_entity.id
_entity.type
_entity.pdbx_description
1 polymer ?
#
loop_
_entity_poly.entity_id
_entity_poly.type
_entity_poly.pdbx_seq_one_letter_code
_entity_poly.pdbx_strand_id
1 'polypeptide(L)'
;MNRKMLLFIIVIFVLVALFLRFSGTDNPVLSTDEQITLLESRIEMLTIENTNLKQQIDDNNQRIQSQSDVLEALKAQIELLLDSENGLKTGQDLLAYRLKKQVELITTGFDAKDLLAVYSGDIDSYEPVVLYYVQEETKLNTLDNLNLLAQILSTEQFNNLPITIVKIDEENILHVDLSETPEENNPIGTSKTWQNFYFQGSTGGMITTITLMETFLQKSMDSDDWIDGVVFSYEGEYGYLSDHVEYLFDGVHVRETK
;
A
#
# COMPACT_ATOMS: atom_id res chain seq x y z
N MET A 1 -44.05 -71.42 73.50
CA MET A 1 -44.11 -71.03 72.07
C MET A 1 -42.68 -70.89 71.55
N ASN A 2 -42.31 -71.65 70.52
CA ASN A 2 -40.92 -71.79 70.05
C ASN A 2 -40.49 -70.51 69.30
N ARG A 3 -39.34 -69.91 69.63
CA ARG A 3 -38.82 -68.68 68.98
C ARG A 3 -38.78 -68.78 67.46
N LYS A 4 -38.54 -69.98 66.91
CA LYS A 4 -38.57 -70.23 65.46
C LYS A 4 -39.98 -70.13 64.84
N MET A 5 -41.01 -70.50 65.59
CA MET A 5 -42.41 -70.43 65.17
C MET A 5 -42.93 -68.99 65.18
N LEU A 6 -42.50 -68.18 66.15
CA LEU A 6 -42.81 -66.74 66.20
C LEU A 6 -42.18 -65.98 65.02
N LEU A 7 -40.93 -66.30 64.68
CA LEU A 7 -40.21 -65.66 63.57
C LEU A 7 -40.86 -66.00 62.20
N PHE A 8 -41.31 -67.23 62.04
CA PHE A 8 -41.97 -67.68 60.81
C PHE A 8 -43.34 -67.00 60.60
N ILE A 9 -44.11 -66.81 61.67
CA ILE A 9 -45.38 -66.08 61.63
C ILE A 9 -45.18 -64.60 61.29
N ILE A 10 -44.12 -63.97 61.83
CA ILE A 10 -43.79 -62.57 61.52
C ILE A 10 -43.39 -62.40 60.05
N VAL A 11 -42.59 -63.31 59.48
CA VAL A 11 -42.20 -63.26 58.07
C VAL A 11 -43.40 -63.43 57.14
N ILE A 12 -44.31 -64.34 57.45
CA ILE A 12 -45.56 -64.49 56.68
C ILE A 12 -46.41 -63.23 56.79
N PHE A 13 -46.52 -62.62 57.97
CA PHE A 13 -47.27 -61.37 58.14
C PHE A 13 -46.65 -60.21 57.35
N VAL A 14 -45.32 -60.12 57.26
CA VAL A 14 -44.63 -59.10 56.45
C VAL A 14 -44.83 -59.36 54.96
N LEU A 15 -44.77 -60.61 54.51
CA LEU A 15 -45.02 -60.96 53.11
C LEU A 15 -46.47 -60.74 52.71
N VAL A 16 -47.43 -61.08 53.58
CA VAL A 16 -48.85 -60.81 53.37
C VAL A 16 -49.14 -59.30 53.41
N ALA A 17 -48.50 -58.54 54.30
CA ALA A 17 -48.62 -57.07 54.33
C ALA A 17 -48.02 -56.40 53.09
N LEU A 18 -46.91 -56.93 52.56
CA LEU A 18 -46.32 -56.50 51.28
C LEU A 18 -47.22 -56.87 50.10
N PHE A 19 -47.79 -58.08 50.10
CA PHE A 19 -48.70 -58.54 49.05
C PHE A 19 -50.01 -57.74 49.05
N LEU A 20 -50.58 -57.46 50.23
CA LEU A 20 -51.77 -56.62 50.40
C LEU A 20 -51.51 -55.15 50.08
N ARG A 21 -50.31 -54.61 50.34
CA ARG A 21 -49.89 -53.29 49.81
C ARG A 21 -49.83 -53.25 48.28
N PHE A 22 -49.55 -54.38 47.64
CA PHE A 22 -49.55 -54.50 46.18
C PHE A 22 -50.92 -54.80 45.57
N SER A 23 -51.87 -55.34 46.33
CA SER A 23 -53.16 -55.82 45.81
C SER A 23 -54.39 -55.09 46.37
N GLY A 24 -54.21 -54.11 47.27
CA GLY A 24 -55.33 -53.41 47.92
C GLY A 24 -55.02 -51.96 48.28
N THR A 25 -54.83 -51.12 47.27
CA THR A 25 -55.27 -49.72 47.27
C THR A 25 -55.26 -49.24 45.83
N ASP A 26 -56.42 -48.80 45.35
CA ASP A 26 -56.56 -47.88 44.23
C ASP A 26 -55.70 -46.64 44.49
N ASN A 27 -54.44 -46.74 44.09
CA ASN A 27 -53.54 -45.61 43.99
C ASN A 27 -53.79 -45.05 42.58
N PRO A 28 -54.11 -43.76 42.40
CA PRO A 28 -54.32 -43.20 41.08
C PRO A 28 -52.96 -43.07 40.37
N VAL A 29 -52.40 -44.19 39.94
CA VAL A 29 -51.32 -44.30 38.96
C VAL A 29 -51.91 -44.24 37.53
N LEU A 30 -53.19 -43.86 37.42
CA LEU A 30 -53.96 -43.79 36.17
C LEU A 30 -54.44 -42.36 35.84
N SER A 31 -53.65 -41.34 36.23
CA SER A 31 -53.67 -40.01 35.58
C SER A 31 -52.29 -39.62 35.01
N THR A 32 -51.31 -40.52 35.08
CA THR A 32 -49.89 -40.23 34.85
C THR A 32 -49.38 -40.64 33.46
N ASP A 33 -49.88 -41.71 32.84
CA ASP A 33 -49.32 -42.20 31.57
C ASP A 33 -49.58 -41.26 30.38
N GLU A 34 -50.77 -40.65 30.32
CA GLU A 34 -51.10 -39.65 29.30
C GLU A 34 -50.28 -38.35 29.50
N GLN A 35 -50.06 -37.95 30.75
CA GLN A 35 -49.22 -36.80 31.09
C GLN A 35 -47.73 -37.06 30.78
N ILE A 36 -47.25 -38.28 31.02
CA ILE A 36 -45.88 -38.71 30.68
C ILE A 36 -45.70 -38.69 29.16
N THR A 37 -46.63 -39.26 28.40
CA THR A 37 -46.59 -39.27 26.93
C THR A 37 -46.58 -37.84 26.37
N LEU A 38 -47.40 -36.94 26.94
CA LEU A 38 -47.42 -35.53 26.56
C LEU A 38 -46.09 -34.82 26.87
N LEU A 39 -45.49 -35.10 28.03
CA LEU A 39 -44.19 -34.55 28.42
C LEU A 39 -43.06 -35.06 27.50
N GLU A 40 -43.05 -36.34 27.15
CA GLU A 40 -42.09 -36.94 26.21
C GLU A 40 -42.18 -36.27 24.83
N SER A 41 -43.40 -36.12 24.30
CA SER A 41 -43.63 -35.40 23.04
C SER A 41 -43.16 -33.94 23.11
N ARG A 42 -43.37 -33.27 24.25
CA ARG A 42 -42.88 -31.89 24.45
C ARG A 42 -41.36 -31.83 24.51
N ILE A 43 -40.69 -32.78 25.15
CA ILE A 43 -39.23 -32.88 25.22
C ILE A 43 -38.65 -33.11 23.82
N GLU A 44 -39.26 -34.00 23.03
CA GLU A 44 -38.84 -34.27 21.66
C GLU A 44 -38.96 -33.00 20.79
N MET A 45 -40.11 -32.30 20.86
CA MET A 45 -40.29 -31.04 20.14
C MET A 45 -39.26 -29.99 20.55
N LEU A 46 -39.00 -29.82 21.85
CA LEU A 46 -37.98 -28.88 22.35
C LEU A 46 -36.56 -29.29 21.92
N THR A 47 -36.29 -30.58 21.77
CA THR A 47 -34.99 -31.08 21.29
C THR A 47 -34.78 -30.76 19.82
N ILE A 48 -35.82 -30.93 18.99
CA ILE A 48 -35.82 -30.55 17.58
C ILE A 48 -35.65 -29.04 17.44
N GLU A 49 -36.41 -28.26 18.20
CA GLU A 49 -36.33 -26.80 18.21
C GLU A 49 -34.93 -26.31 18.59
N ASN A 50 -34.34 -26.85 19.65
CA ASN A 50 -32.97 -26.51 20.06
C ASN A 50 -31.92 -26.88 19.00
N THR A 51 -32.11 -28.01 18.31
CA THR A 51 -31.22 -28.41 17.21
C THR A 51 -31.31 -27.43 16.04
N ASN A 52 -32.53 -27.04 15.65
CA ASN A 52 -32.75 -26.07 14.60
C ASN A 52 -32.19 -24.68 14.96
N LEU A 53 -32.35 -24.24 16.20
CA LEU A 53 -31.81 -22.97 16.68
C LEU A 53 -30.27 -22.97 16.67
N LYS A 54 -29.63 -24.08 17.06
CA LYS A 54 -28.17 -24.22 16.98
C LYS A 54 -27.68 -24.10 15.54
N GLN A 55 -28.33 -24.79 14.60
CA GLN A 55 -27.97 -24.69 13.19
C GLN A 55 -28.11 -23.25 12.68
N GLN A 56 -29.20 -22.57 13.02
CA GLN A 56 -29.40 -21.17 12.64
C GLN A 56 -28.32 -20.25 13.22
N ILE A 57 -27.88 -20.49 14.46
CA ILE A 57 -26.78 -19.74 15.09
C ILE A 57 -25.48 -19.97 14.32
N ASP A 58 -25.17 -21.22 13.97
CA ASP A 58 -23.96 -21.55 13.23
C ASP A 58 -23.96 -20.92 11.83
N ASP A 59 -25.08 -21.01 11.12
CA ASP A 59 -25.26 -20.39 9.79
C ASP A 59 -25.13 -18.86 9.89
N ASN A 60 -25.72 -18.23 10.91
CA ASN A 60 -25.61 -16.79 11.12
C ASN A 60 -24.18 -16.38 11.48
N ASN A 61 -23.47 -17.16 12.29
CA ASN A 61 -22.06 -16.89 12.61
C ASN A 61 -21.17 -16.97 11.37
N GLN A 62 -21.40 -17.95 10.49
CA GLN A 62 -20.69 -18.04 9.22
C GLN A 62 -20.98 -16.83 8.32
N ARG A 63 -22.23 -16.39 8.26
CA ARG A 63 -22.61 -15.17 7.51
C ARG A 63 -21.94 -13.93 8.07
N ILE A 64 -21.92 -13.75 9.38
CA ILE A 64 -21.24 -12.63 10.04
C ILE A 64 -19.75 -12.64 9.70
N GLN A 65 -19.10 -13.80 9.75
CA GLN A 65 -17.68 -13.92 9.40
C GLN A 65 -17.44 -13.50 7.95
N SER A 66 -18.22 -14.04 7.00
CA SER A 66 -18.08 -13.69 5.58
C SER A 66 -18.30 -12.18 5.32
N GLN A 67 -19.24 -11.56 6.04
CA GLN A 67 -19.48 -10.11 5.96
C GLN A 67 -18.32 -9.30 6.55
N SER A 68 -17.70 -9.79 7.63
CA SER A 68 -16.50 -9.18 8.21
C SER A 68 -15.34 -9.22 7.23
N ASP A 69 -15.11 -10.34 6.56
CA ASP A 69 -14.02 -10.48 5.58
C ASP A 69 -14.22 -9.55 4.37
N VAL A 70 -15.47 -9.43 3.88
CA VAL A 70 -15.82 -8.48 2.82
C VAL A 70 -15.61 -7.04 3.27
N LEU A 71 -15.96 -6.70 4.52
CA LEU A 71 -15.78 -5.35 5.05
C LEU A 71 -14.28 -4.97 5.11
N GLU A 72 -13.41 -5.90 5.53
CA GLU A 72 -11.96 -5.66 5.57
C GLU A 72 -11.38 -5.48 4.16
N ALA A 73 -11.81 -6.30 3.19
CA ALA A 73 -11.41 -6.11 1.80
C ALA A 73 -11.86 -4.76 1.22
N LEU A 74 -13.08 -4.33 1.55
CA LEU A 74 -13.61 -3.03 1.11
C LEU A 74 -12.85 -1.86 1.73
N LYS A 75 -12.47 -1.94 3.02
CA LYS A 75 -11.62 -0.93 3.67
C LYS A 75 -10.28 -0.77 2.97
N ALA A 76 -9.60 -1.88 2.67
CA ALA A 76 -8.33 -1.85 1.93
C ALA A 76 -8.49 -1.21 0.55
N GLN A 77 -9.60 -1.49 -0.16
CA GLN A 77 -9.89 -0.84 -1.44
C GLN A 77 -10.14 0.66 -1.31
N ILE A 78 -10.85 1.10 -0.27
CA ILE A 78 -11.09 2.53 0.00
C ILE A 78 -9.75 3.24 0.26
N GLU A 79 -8.84 2.64 1.03
CA GLU A 79 -7.51 3.21 1.30
C GLU A 79 -6.70 3.40 0.02
N LEU A 80 -6.70 2.40 -0.88
CA LEU A 80 -6.03 2.52 -2.19
C LEU A 80 -6.63 3.62 -3.08
N LEU A 81 -7.96 3.77 -3.06
CA LEU A 81 -8.63 4.82 -3.82
C LEU A 81 -8.32 6.22 -3.27
N LEU A 82 -8.28 6.37 -1.94
CA LEU A 82 -7.90 7.63 -1.30
C LEU A 82 -6.45 8.02 -1.61
N ASP A 83 -5.52 7.06 -1.60
CA ASP A 83 -4.13 7.31 -2.00
C ASP A 83 -4.03 7.76 -3.47
N SER A 84 -4.75 7.09 -4.36
CA SER A 84 -4.83 7.48 -5.78
C SER A 84 -5.44 8.87 -5.98
N GLU A 85 -6.49 9.23 -5.24
CA GLU A 85 -7.12 10.54 -5.30
C GLU A 85 -6.15 11.65 -4.85
N ASN A 86 -5.44 11.43 -3.75
CA ASN A 86 -4.43 12.35 -3.24
C ASN A 86 -3.26 12.53 -4.23
N GLY A 87 -2.81 11.44 -4.86
CA GLY A 87 -1.81 11.47 -5.91
C GLY A 87 -2.25 12.30 -7.12
N LEU A 88 -3.48 12.09 -7.60
CA LEU A 88 -4.06 12.88 -8.70
C LEU A 88 -4.18 14.35 -8.34
N LYS A 89 -4.63 14.66 -7.12
CA LYS A 89 -4.78 16.04 -6.66
C LYS A 89 -3.43 16.78 -6.62
N THR A 90 -2.40 16.13 -6.07
CA THR A 90 -1.03 16.65 -6.07
C THR A 90 -0.53 16.91 -7.48
N GLY A 91 -0.74 15.97 -8.40
CA GLY A 91 -0.36 16.13 -9.82
C GLY A 91 -1.07 17.30 -10.51
N GLN A 92 -2.36 17.49 -10.25
CA GLN A 92 -3.13 18.62 -10.78
C GLN A 92 -2.61 19.96 -10.26
N ASP A 93 -2.32 20.06 -8.97
CA ASP A 93 -1.82 21.29 -8.36
C ASP A 93 -0.44 21.66 -8.90
N LEU A 94 0.42 20.67 -9.13
CA LEU A 94 1.73 20.87 -9.77
C LEU A 94 1.62 21.32 -11.23
N LEU A 95 0.72 20.72 -12.00
CA LEU A 95 0.46 21.14 -13.38
C LEU A 95 -0.07 22.58 -13.43
N ALA A 96 -0.98 22.95 -12.52
CA ALA A 96 -1.50 24.32 -12.42
C ALA A 96 -0.40 25.32 -12.07
N TYR A 97 0.50 24.95 -11.15
CA TYR A 97 1.68 25.75 -10.80
C TYR A 97 2.60 25.98 -12.02
N ARG A 98 2.97 24.90 -12.72
CA ARG A 98 3.82 24.98 -13.92
C ARG A 98 3.19 25.83 -15.02
N LEU A 99 1.90 25.61 -15.31
CA LEU A 99 1.18 26.40 -16.31
C LEU A 99 1.18 27.89 -15.96
N LYS A 100 0.95 28.24 -14.69
CA LYS A 100 1.03 29.62 -14.22
C LYS A 100 2.43 30.22 -14.47
N LYS A 101 3.49 29.46 -14.19
CA LYS A 101 4.87 29.88 -14.45
C LYS A 101 5.17 30.05 -15.93
N GLN A 102 4.70 29.15 -16.79
CA GLN A 102 4.87 29.30 -18.25
C GLN A 102 4.12 30.53 -18.79
N VAL A 103 2.89 30.76 -18.31
CA VAL A 103 2.12 31.96 -18.69
C VAL A 103 2.83 33.23 -18.25
N GLU A 104 3.32 33.28 -17.01
CA GLU A 104 4.12 34.41 -16.50
C GLU A 104 5.30 34.71 -17.43
N LEU A 105 6.11 33.68 -17.72
CA LEU A 105 7.29 33.75 -18.58
C LEU A 105 6.96 34.28 -19.99
N ILE A 106 5.89 33.77 -20.61
CA ILE A 106 5.42 34.24 -21.92
C ILE A 106 4.94 35.70 -21.85
N THR A 107 4.21 36.08 -20.81
CA THR A 107 3.62 37.42 -20.69
C THR A 107 4.63 38.51 -20.38
N THR A 108 5.70 38.20 -19.63
CA THR A 108 6.79 39.15 -19.34
C THR A 108 7.79 39.26 -20.49
N GLY A 109 7.78 38.28 -21.41
CA GLY A 109 8.77 38.12 -22.45
C GLY A 109 10.03 37.43 -21.94
N PHE A 110 10.72 36.74 -22.85
CA PHE A 110 11.94 35.98 -22.58
C PHE A 110 12.84 35.98 -23.82
N ASP A 111 14.13 35.74 -23.61
CA ASP A 111 15.04 35.33 -24.67
C ASP A 111 15.12 33.80 -24.65
N ALA A 112 15.03 33.16 -25.82
CA ALA A 112 15.02 31.71 -25.92
C ALA A 112 16.35 31.08 -25.46
N LYS A 113 17.46 31.83 -25.53
CA LYS A 113 18.77 31.38 -25.05
C LYS A 113 18.86 31.34 -23.52
N ASP A 114 18.02 32.12 -22.83
CA ASP A 114 17.97 32.20 -21.37
C ASP A 114 16.95 31.20 -20.81
N LEU A 115 16.65 30.12 -21.54
CA LEU A 115 15.66 29.11 -21.13
C LEU A 115 16.32 27.75 -20.96
N LEU A 116 16.09 27.16 -19.80
CA LEU A 116 16.48 25.78 -19.50
C LEU A 116 15.23 24.90 -19.58
N ALA A 117 15.32 23.82 -20.35
CA ALA A 117 14.22 22.87 -20.49
C ALA A 117 14.28 21.79 -19.41
N VAL A 118 13.14 21.51 -18.77
CA VAL A 118 13.00 20.33 -17.91
C VAL A 118 12.35 19.23 -18.74
N TYR A 119 13.04 18.10 -18.86
CA TYR A 119 12.64 17.00 -19.71
C TYR A 119 11.95 15.86 -18.95
N SER A 120 11.31 14.98 -19.70
CA SER A 120 10.93 13.61 -19.30
C SER A 120 11.05 12.68 -20.51
N GLY A 121 10.82 11.38 -20.31
CA GLY A 121 10.70 10.42 -21.41
C GLY A 121 9.24 10.20 -21.80
N ASP A 122 8.95 10.17 -23.10
CA ASP A 122 7.69 9.64 -23.60
C ASP A 122 7.59 8.14 -23.24
N ILE A 123 6.44 7.72 -22.70
CA ILE A 123 6.28 6.35 -22.19
C ILE A 123 6.23 5.29 -23.31
N ASP A 124 5.82 5.69 -24.51
CA ASP A 124 5.63 4.79 -25.64
C ASP A 124 6.88 4.75 -26.53
N SER A 125 7.52 5.91 -26.77
CA SER A 125 8.68 6.01 -27.67
C SER A 125 10.03 6.12 -26.97
N TYR A 126 10.06 6.45 -25.67
CA TYR A 126 11.29 6.79 -24.93
C TYR A 126 12.07 7.96 -25.53
N GLU A 127 11.41 8.81 -26.32
CA GLU A 127 12.02 10.04 -26.80
C GLU A 127 11.95 11.12 -25.72
N PRO A 128 12.97 11.99 -25.61
CA PRO A 128 12.92 13.13 -24.71
C PRO A 128 11.76 14.09 -25.07
N VAL A 129 10.96 14.45 -24.06
CA VAL A 129 9.89 15.43 -24.18
C VAL A 129 10.12 16.57 -23.19
N VAL A 130 9.99 17.82 -23.66
CA VAL A 130 10.04 18.98 -22.77
C VAL A 130 8.75 19.05 -21.97
N LEU A 131 8.84 19.02 -20.64
CA LEU A 131 7.70 19.21 -19.76
C LEU A 131 7.35 20.70 -19.61
N TYR A 132 8.36 21.54 -19.40
CA TYR A 132 8.24 22.99 -19.26
C TYR A 132 9.63 23.63 -19.29
N TYR A 133 9.66 24.96 -19.45
CA TYR A 133 10.89 25.75 -19.39
C TYR A 133 11.01 26.49 -18.07
N VAL A 134 12.24 26.71 -17.62
CA VAL A 134 12.55 27.65 -16.54
C VAL A 134 13.51 28.70 -17.07
N GLN A 135 13.34 29.93 -16.60
CA GLN A 135 14.20 31.02 -17.02
C GLN A 135 15.55 30.90 -16.29
N GLU A 136 16.62 30.96 -17.07
CA GLU A 136 17.96 31.14 -16.56
C GLU A 136 18.01 32.44 -15.75
N GLU A 137 18.48 32.36 -14.51
CA GLU A 137 18.71 33.58 -13.76
C GLU A 137 20.01 34.19 -14.27
N THR A 138 19.95 35.18 -15.16
CA THR A 138 21.11 35.85 -15.80
C THR A 138 22.19 36.42 -14.85
N LYS A 139 22.01 36.32 -13.53
CA LYS A 139 23.02 36.65 -12.49
C LYS A 139 23.76 35.42 -11.96
N LEU A 140 23.24 34.23 -12.20
CA LEU A 140 23.74 32.94 -11.78
C LEU A 140 24.74 32.42 -12.82
N ASN A 141 25.76 31.70 -12.35
CA ASN A 141 26.70 31.01 -13.24
C ASN A 141 26.14 29.62 -13.63
N THR A 142 26.81 28.91 -14.53
CA THR A 142 26.44 27.54 -14.96
C THR A 142 26.17 26.60 -13.78
N LEU A 143 27.02 26.61 -12.75
CA LEU A 143 26.84 25.77 -11.56
C LEU A 143 25.56 26.12 -10.78
N ASP A 144 25.26 27.41 -10.63
CA ASP A 144 24.06 27.86 -9.95
C ASP A 144 22.78 27.44 -10.72
N ASN A 145 22.78 27.53 -12.06
CA ASN A 145 21.68 27.04 -12.89
C ASN A 145 21.53 25.50 -12.82
N LEU A 146 22.63 24.76 -12.76
CA LEU A 146 22.61 23.30 -12.55
C LEU A 146 22.05 22.94 -11.17
N ASN A 147 22.38 23.69 -10.12
CA ASN A 147 21.77 23.52 -8.80
C ASN A 147 20.27 23.82 -8.81
N LEU A 148 19.84 24.85 -9.55
CA LEU A 148 18.42 25.13 -9.76
C LEU A 148 17.71 23.95 -10.44
N LEU A 149 18.29 23.38 -11.50
CA LEU A 149 17.74 22.21 -12.19
C LEU A 149 17.68 20.99 -11.25
N ALA A 150 18.73 20.72 -10.47
CA ALA A 150 18.74 19.65 -9.48
C ALA A 150 17.61 19.81 -8.44
N GLN A 151 17.39 21.04 -7.95
CA GLN A 151 16.32 21.34 -7.02
C GLN A 151 14.93 21.14 -7.65
N ILE A 152 14.73 21.61 -8.88
CA ILE A 152 13.45 21.45 -9.60
C ILE A 152 13.17 19.97 -9.84
N LEU A 153 14.15 19.20 -10.32
CA LEU A 153 14.00 17.77 -10.54
C LEU A 153 13.67 17.05 -9.23
N SER A 154 14.42 17.33 -8.16
CA SER A 154 14.18 16.74 -6.84
C SER A 154 12.75 17.00 -6.36
N THR A 155 12.35 18.28 -6.30
CA THR A 155 11.08 18.69 -5.70
C THR A 155 9.88 18.35 -6.57
N GLU A 156 9.99 18.45 -7.89
CA GLU A 156 8.85 18.36 -8.79
C GLU A 156 8.76 17.07 -9.63
N GLN A 157 9.84 16.31 -9.76
CA GLN A 157 9.83 15.02 -10.50
C GLN A 157 10.08 13.83 -9.56
N PHE A 158 10.96 14.02 -8.58
CA PHE A 158 11.50 12.91 -7.78
C PHE A 158 11.03 12.91 -6.31
N ASN A 159 9.90 13.55 -6.00
CA ASN A 159 9.27 13.53 -4.67
C ASN A 159 10.22 13.96 -3.52
N ASN A 160 11.02 14.98 -3.77
CA ASN A 160 12.04 15.54 -2.88
C ASN A 160 13.23 14.60 -2.59
N LEU A 161 13.47 13.58 -3.43
CA LEU A 161 14.68 12.78 -3.31
C LEU A 161 15.93 13.62 -3.59
N PRO A 162 17.00 13.50 -2.76
CA PRO A 162 18.24 14.23 -2.95
C PRO A 162 18.88 14.06 -4.34
N ILE A 163 19.24 15.19 -4.94
CA ILE A 163 20.07 15.29 -6.14
C ILE A 163 21.12 16.35 -5.84
N THR A 164 22.38 15.94 -5.74
CA THR A 164 23.46 16.82 -5.31
C THR A 164 24.46 17.03 -6.44
N ILE A 165 24.74 18.28 -6.78
CA ILE A 165 25.87 18.59 -7.65
C ILE A 165 27.16 18.49 -6.83
N VAL A 166 28.00 17.51 -7.15
CA VAL A 166 29.26 17.27 -6.45
C VAL A 166 30.35 18.23 -6.93
N LYS A 167 30.52 18.34 -8.25
CA LYS A 167 31.50 19.21 -8.91
C LYS A 167 31.26 19.28 -10.42
N ILE A 168 31.92 20.23 -11.06
CA ILE A 168 32.28 20.18 -12.49
C ILE A 168 33.80 19.98 -12.54
N ASP A 169 34.28 19.01 -13.32
CA ASP A 169 35.71 18.72 -13.41
C ASP A 169 36.45 19.55 -14.49
N GLU A 170 37.74 19.26 -14.68
CA GLU A 170 38.59 19.97 -15.65
C GLU A 170 38.23 19.67 -17.11
N GLU A 171 37.51 18.58 -17.37
CA GLU A 171 36.98 18.19 -18.69
C GLU A 171 35.56 18.72 -18.90
N ASN A 172 35.09 19.64 -18.03
CA ASN A 172 33.76 20.24 -18.06
C ASN A 172 32.62 19.20 -17.96
N ILE A 173 32.88 18.12 -17.20
CA ILE A 173 31.91 17.08 -16.89
C ILE A 173 31.27 17.35 -15.52
N LEU A 174 29.95 17.35 -15.48
CA LEU A 174 29.17 17.47 -14.25
C LEU A 174 29.12 16.12 -13.51
N HIS A 175 29.45 16.13 -12.22
CA HIS A 175 29.26 15.00 -11.34
C HIS A 175 28.03 15.22 -10.45
N VAL A 176 27.04 14.33 -10.56
CA VAL A 176 25.79 14.39 -9.80
C VAL A 176 25.67 13.14 -8.93
N ASP A 177 25.38 13.31 -7.65
CA ASP A 177 25.06 12.21 -6.75
C ASP A 177 23.56 12.14 -6.48
N LEU A 178 23.01 10.93 -6.63
CA LEU A 178 21.65 10.59 -6.25
C LEU A 178 21.72 9.83 -4.93
N SER A 179 21.05 10.31 -3.90
CA SER A 179 21.05 9.64 -2.59
C SER A 179 19.61 9.48 -2.10
N GLU A 180 19.37 8.46 -1.30
CA GLU A 180 18.11 8.26 -0.62
C GLU A 180 17.90 9.30 0.47
N THR A 181 16.64 9.58 0.79
CA THR A 181 16.32 10.45 1.93
C THR A 181 16.75 9.76 3.22
N PRO A 182 17.52 10.44 4.11
CA PRO A 182 17.94 9.86 5.39
C PRO A 182 16.74 9.32 6.20
N GLU A 183 16.90 8.16 6.84
CA GLU A 183 15.82 7.50 7.61
C GLU A 183 15.18 8.44 8.66
N GLU A 184 15.97 9.32 9.26
CA GLU A 184 15.52 10.32 10.24
C GLU A 184 14.52 11.34 9.69
N ASN A 185 14.54 11.58 8.38
CA ASN A 185 13.60 12.42 7.65
C ASN A 185 12.50 11.61 6.95
N ASN A 186 12.44 10.31 7.23
CA ASN A 186 11.54 9.35 6.62
C ASN A 186 10.80 8.48 7.65
N PRO A 187 9.94 9.07 8.50
CA PRO A 187 9.33 8.39 9.64
C PRO A 187 8.32 7.28 9.27
N ILE A 188 8.02 7.09 7.99
CA ILE A 188 7.09 6.07 7.49
C ILE A 188 7.70 5.51 6.20
N GLY A 189 7.95 4.20 6.14
CA GLY A 189 8.50 3.48 4.97
C GLY A 189 7.60 3.44 3.73
N THR A 190 6.85 4.51 3.48
CA THR A 190 5.96 4.77 2.35
C THR A 190 6.50 5.86 1.43
N SER A 191 7.65 6.48 1.74
CA SER A 191 8.25 7.44 0.82
C SER A 191 8.86 6.73 -0.38
N LYS A 192 8.65 7.32 -1.55
CA LYS A 192 9.25 6.86 -2.80
C LYS A 192 10.76 7.01 -2.68
N THR A 193 11.48 5.92 -2.88
CA THR A 193 12.95 5.90 -2.87
C THR A 193 13.44 5.79 -4.32
N TRP A 194 14.69 6.17 -4.58
CA TRP A 194 15.31 5.97 -5.89
C TRP A 194 15.20 4.50 -6.30
N GLN A 195 15.66 3.60 -5.42
CA GLN A 195 15.71 2.17 -5.71
C GLN A 195 14.33 1.53 -5.90
N ASN A 196 13.38 1.82 -5.01
CA ASN A 196 12.09 1.12 -4.97
C ASN A 196 11.02 1.73 -5.87
N PHE A 197 11.24 2.93 -6.42
CA PHE A 197 10.23 3.61 -7.22
C PHE A 197 10.74 4.03 -8.60
N TYR A 198 11.87 4.75 -8.66
CA TYR A 198 12.32 5.35 -9.92
C TYR A 198 13.23 4.44 -10.73
N PHE A 199 14.02 3.59 -10.06
CA PHE A 199 14.88 2.60 -10.70
C PHE A 199 14.17 1.27 -10.94
N GLN A 200 12.87 1.16 -10.63
CA GLN A 200 12.12 -0.08 -10.77
C GLN A 200 11.46 -0.19 -12.15
N GLY A 201 11.63 -1.36 -12.79
CA GLY A 201 11.06 -1.69 -14.09
C GLY A 201 11.72 -0.94 -15.25
N SER A 202 11.76 -1.55 -16.43
CA SER A 202 12.44 -0.99 -17.59
C SER A 202 11.90 0.40 -17.99
N THR A 203 10.57 0.59 -17.96
CA THR A 203 9.95 1.88 -18.28
C THR A 203 10.30 2.96 -17.24
N GLY A 204 10.21 2.64 -15.94
CA GLY A 204 10.50 3.60 -14.87
C GLY A 204 11.97 4.03 -14.88
N GLY A 205 12.87 3.05 -14.98
CA GLY A 205 14.31 3.29 -15.08
C GLY A 205 14.71 4.10 -16.31
N MET A 206 14.14 3.78 -17.49
CA MET A 206 14.42 4.52 -18.72
C MET A 206 13.91 5.97 -18.66
N ILE A 207 12.67 6.20 -18.21
CA ILE A 207 12.13 7.55 -18.06
C ILE A 207 12.96 8.36 -17.06
N THR A 208 13.36 7.76 -15.94
CA THR A 208 14.24 8.40 -14.95
C THR A 208 15.58 8.80 -15.57
N THR A 209 16.18 7.89 -16.35
CA THR A 209 17.46 8.10 -17.03
C THR A 209 17.37 9.26 -18.01
N ILE A 210 16.37 9.26 -18.90
CA ILE A 210 16.12 10.35 -19.86
C ILE A 210 15.90 11.68 -19.13
N THR A 211 15.04 11.68 -18.11
CA THR A 211 14.68 12.89 -17.34
C THR A 211 15.92 13.56 -16.76
N LEU A 212 16.79 12.78 -16.09
CA LEU A 212 18.01 13.30 -15.48
C LEU A 212 19.02 13.75 -16.54
N MET A 213 19.33 12.88 -17.50
CA MET A 213 20.36 13.16 -18.51
C MET A 213 20.01 14.36 -19.38
N GLU A 214 18.81 14.37 -19.97
CA GLU A 214 18.42 15.42 -20.92
C GLU A 214 18.23 16.78 -20.24
N THR A 215 17.74 16.77 -18.99
CA THR A 215 17.63 18.01 -18.20
C THR A 215 18.98 18.57 -17.81
N PHE A 216 19.99 17.78 -17.43
CA PHE A 216 21.30 18.37 -17.12
C PHE A 216 22.08 18.75 -18.39
N LEU A 217 22.05 17.89 -19.41
CA LEU A 217 22.85 18.10 -20.63
C LEU A 217 22.34 19.25 -21.49
N GLN A 218 21.04 19.57 -21.45
CA GLN A 218 20.45 20.64 -22.26
C GLN A 218 20.90 20.55 -23.73
N LYS A 219 20.80 19.35 -24.34
CA LYS A 219 21.36 19.07 -25.68
C LYS A 219 20.82 19.99 -26.80
N SER A 220 19.61 20.52 -26.62
CA SER A 220 19.00 21.45 -27.57
C SER A 220 19.39 22.91 -27.35
N MET A 221 20.05 23.24 -26.24
CA MET A 221 20.46 24.61 -25.94
C MET A 221 21.66 24.96 -26.82
N ASP A 222 21.64 26.15 -27.41
CA ASP A 222 22.72 26.68 -28.25
C ASP A 222 23.60 27.60 -27.38
N SER A 223 24.52 26.98 -26.64
CA SER A 223 25.46 27.67 -25.74
C SER A 223 26.75 26.88 -25.61
N ASP A 224 27.86 27.58 -25.86
CA ASP A 224 29.24 27.09 -25.70
C ASP A 224 29.70 27.12 -24.24
N ASP A 225 28.97 27.82 -23.35
CA ASP A 225 29.34 28.04 -21.93
C ASP A 225 28.64 27.04 -20.97
N TRP A 226 28.22 25.88 -21.48
CA TRP A 226 27.55 24.84 -20.69
C TRP A 226 28.44 23.60 -20.51
N ILE A 227 27.97 22.62 -19.75
CA ILE A 227 28.70 21.35 -19.53
C ILE A 227 28.77 20.51 -20.81
N ASP A 228 29.87 19.78 -20.97
CA ASP A 228 30.11 18.87 -22.10
C ASP A 228 29.61 17.46 -21.81
N GLY A 229 29.38 17.12 -20.54
CA GLY A 229 28.79 15.85 -20.15
C GLY A 229 28.37 15.80 -18.69
N VAL A 230 27.75 14.68 -18.31
CA VAL A 230 27.29 14.41 -16.95
C VAL A 230 27.59 12.95 -16.59
N VAL A 231 27.99 12.72 -15.34
CA VAL A 231 28.12 11.38 -14.75
C VAL A 231 27.35 11.33 -13.45
N PHE A 232 26.68 10.20 -13.21
CA PHE A 232 25.88 9.99 -12.02
C PHE A 232 26.55 8.98 -11.08
N SER A 233 26.47 9.24 -9.79
CA SER A 233 26.69 8.27 -8.73
C SER A 233 25.41 8.04 -7.95
N TYR A 234 25.34 6.89 -7.27
CA TYR A 234 24.27 6.57 -6.34
C TYR A 234 24.87 6.27 -4.97
N GLU A 235 24.44 7.00 -3.94
CA GLU A 235 25.01 6.92 -2.58
C GLU A 235 26.55 7.13 -2.57
N GLY A 236 27.04 8.01 -3.44
CA GLY A 236 28.46 8.29 -3.63
C GLY A 236 29.24 7.23 -4.40
N GLU A 237 28.60 6.15 -4.85
CA GLU A 237 29.23 5.08 -5.63
C GLU A 237 28.92 5.20 -7.13
N TYR A 238 29.96 5.12 -7.96
CA TYR A 238 29.83 5.06 -9.42
C TYR A 238 29.66 3.61 -9.90
N GLY A 239 29.07 3.43 -11.08
CA GLY A 239 28.88 2.10 -11.65
C GLY A 239 27.85 1.26 -10.89
N TYR A 240 26.86 1.91 -10.28
CA TYR A 240 25.72 1.21 -9.68
C TYR A 240 24.99 0.40 -10.75
N LEU A 241 24.98 -0.92 -10.60
CA LEU A 241 24.34 -1.85 -11.53
C LEU A 241 22.99 -2.29 -10.97
N SER A 242 21.93 -1.85 -11.65
CA SER A 242 20.56 -2.34 -11.48
C SER A 242 19.96 -2.48 -12.87
N ASP A 243 19.34 -3.63 -13.17
CA ASP A 243 18.83 -4.09 -14.48
C ASP A 243 17.96 -3.11 -15.28
N HIS A 244 17.65 -1.94 -14.72
CA HIS A 244 16.74 -0.95 -15.29
C HIS A 244 17.36 0.45 -15.45
N VAL A 245 18.53 0.70 -14.84
CA VAL A 245 19.22 2.00 -14.86
C VAL A 245 20.72 1.86 -15.13
N GLU A 246 21.15 0.72 -15.67
CA GLU A 246 22.54 0.45 -16.03
C GLU A 246 23.13 1.59 -16.87
N TYR A 247 22.38 2.07 -17.87
CA TYR A 247 22.81 3.16 -18.74
C TYR A 247 23.02 4.47 -17.96
N LEU A 248 22.23 4.78 -16.92
CA LEU A 248 22.43 6.02 -16.16
C LEU A 248 23.81 6.06 -15.47
N PHE A 249 24.32 4.91 -15.03
CA PHE A 249 25.52 4.78 -14.21
C PHE A 249 26.72 4.18 -14.96
N ASP A 250 26.63 3.97 -16.27
CA ASP A 250 27.66 3.29 -17.07
C ASP A 250 28.89 4.17 -17.40
N GLY A 251 28.84 5.47 -17.08
CA GLY A 251 29.96 6.39 -17.23
C GLY A 251 29.52 7.81 -17.53
N VAL A 252 30.33 8.49 -18.35
CA VAL A 252 30.10 9.88 -18.75
C VAL A 252 29.12 9.91 -19.93
N HIS A 253 28.03 10.64 -19.74
CA HIS A 253 27.07 10.96 -20.79
C HIS A 253 27.42 12.28 -21.42
N VAL A 254 27.72 12.27 -22.72
CA VAL A 254 28.19 13.45 -23.43
C VAL A 254 27.04 14.24 -24.07
N ARG A 255 27.16 15.56 -24.04
CA ARG A 255 26.37 16.48 -24.84
C ARG A 255 26.97 16.46 -26.25
N GLU A 256 26.38 15.71 -27.16
CA GLU A 256 26.80 15.77 -28.57
C GLU A 256 26.48 17.17 -29.12
N THR A 257 27.48 18.05 -29.16
CA THR A 257 27.40 19.34 -29.83
C THR A 257 27.52 19.11 -31.34
N LYS A 258 26.66 19.77 -32.12
CA LYS A 258 26.69 19.73 -33.59
C LYS A 258 27.68 20.75 -34.15
#